data_AF-A0A3P7IP01-F1
#
_entry.id   AF-A0A3P7IP01-F1
#
_cell.length_a   1.000
_cell.length_b   1.000
_cell.length_c   1.000
_cell.angle_alpha   90.00
_cell.angle_beta   90.00
_cell.angle_gamma   90.00
#
_symmetry.space_group_name_H-M   'P 1'
#
loop_
_entity.id
_entity.type
_entity.pdbx_description
1 polymer ?
#
loop_
_entity_poly.entity_id
_entity_poly.type
_entity_poly.pdbx_seq_one_letter_code
_entity_poly.pdbx_strand_id
1 'polypeptide(L)'
;MNYDYILFIVPDIGVVNPRRRIEKFIDAESDIVMYERFHPIELMVDSYLVKNSRWARDFLERKRHMKIGWADYEKRLPHSFHGDDNGALYVRITYYRICIT
;
A
#
# COMPACT_ATOMS: atom_id res chain seq x y z
N MET A 1 19.18 2.66 12.09
CA MET A 1 19.09 2.78 10.62
C MET A 1 18.01 3.79 10.31
N ASN A 2 18.27 4.76 9.43
CA ASN A 2 17.29 5.75 8.99
C ASN A 2 17.01 5.48 7.51
N TYR A 3 15.78 5.07 7.20
CA TYR A 3 15.34 4.76 5.84
C TYR A 3 14.29 5.78 5.39
N ASP A 4 14.42 6.30 4.18
CA ASP A 4 13.44 7.24 3.61
C ASP A 4 12.20 6.52 3.06
N TYR A 5 12.41 5.32 2.51
CA TYR A 5 11.37 4.47 1.94
C TYR A 5 11.60 3.00 2.33
N ILE A 6 10.51 2.24 2.39
CA ILE A 6 10.51 0.78 2.47
C ILE A 6 9.80 0.27 1.21
N LEU A 7 10.42 -0.71 0.55
CA LEU A 7 9.79 -1.49 -0.51
C LEU A 7 9.29 -2.80 0.10
N PHE A 8 7.98 -2.99 0.15
CA PHE A 8 7.36 -4.25 0.52
C PHE A 8 7.08 -5.05 -0.73
N ILE A 9 7.54 -6.31 -0.77
CA ILE A 9 7.37 -7.22 -1.92
C ILE A 9 6.98 -8.61 -1.45
N VAL A 10 6.14 -9.28 -2.23
CA VAL A 10 5.86 -10.71 -2.06
C VAL A 10 6.98 -11.58 -2.62
N PRO A 11 7.13 -12.84 -2.16
CA PRO A 11 8.24 -13.72 -2.55
C PRO A 11 8.30 -14.09 -4.04
N ASP A 12 7.20 -13.95 -4.77
CA ASP A 12 7.04 -14.33 -6.17
C ASP A 12 7.26 -13.17 -7.17
N ILE A 13 7.71 -12.00 -6.69
CA ILE A 13 8.10 -10.87 -7.55
C ILE A 13 9.60 -10.89 -7.86
N GLY A 14 9.94 -10.80 -9.15
CA GLY A 14 11.30 -10.73 -9.66
C GLY A 14 11.64 -9.38 -10.31
N VAL A 15 12.91 -8.99 -10.26
CA VAL A 15 13.42 -7.81 -10.98
C VAL A 15 13.68 -8.15 -12.44
N VAL A 16 12.86 -7.61 -13.35
CA VAL A 16 12.99 -7.85 -14.80
C VAL A 16 13.92 -6.85 -15.52
N ASN A 17 14.13 -5.66 -14.96
CA ASN A 17 14.99 -4.63 -15.54
C ASN A 17 15.93 -4.03 -14.49
N PRO A 18 17.12 -4.63 -14.27
CA PRO A 18 18.07 -4.15 -13.27
C PRO A 18 18.75 -2.83 -13.67
N ARG A 19 18.56 -2.35 -14.91
CA ARG A 19 19.12 -1.07 -15.38
C ARG A 19 18.21 0.12 -15.04
N ARG A 20 16.97 -0.12 -14.63
CA ARG A 20 16.02 0.92 -14.23
C ARG A 20 16.00 1.03 -12.70
N ARG A 21 16.13 2.26 -12.23
CA ARG A 21 16.09 2.62 -10.81
C ARG A 21 14.67 2.60 -10.26
N ILE A 22 14.48 2.13 -9.03
CA ILE A 22 13.17 2.05 -8.37
C ILE A 22 12.61 3.44 -8.07
N GLU A 23 13.49 4.42 -7.86
CA GLU A 23 13.17 5.82 -7.59
C GLU A 23 12.43 6.48 -8.76
N LYS A 24 12.48 5.90 -9.96
CA LYS A 24 11.70 6.36 -11.12
C LYS A 24 10.20 6.06 -11.01
N PHE A 25 9.80 5.21 -10.08
CA PHE A 25 8.41 4.89 -9.79
C PHE A 25 7.89 5.60 -8.54
N ILE A 26 8.73 6.41 -7.88
CA ILE A 26 8.31 7.21 -6.73
C ILE A 26 7.73 8.53 -7.23
N ASP A 27 6.54 8.86 -6.77
CA ASP A 27 5.97 10.20 -6.84
C ASP A 27 6.31 10.96 -5.53
N ALA A 28 6.91 12.14 -5.65
CA ALA A 28 7.39 12.93 -4.51
C ALA A 28 6.26 13.41 -3.60
N GLU A 29 5.06 13.60 -4.17
CA GLU A 29 3.85 14.03 -3.48
C GLU A 29 3.09 12.87 -2.82
N SER A 30 3.53 11.64 -3.06
CA SER A 30 2.89 10.43 -2.58
C SER A 30 3.61 9.82 -1.38
N ASP A 31 2.84 9.46 -0.35
CA ASP A 31 3.34 8.76 0.84
C ASP A 31 3.35 7.23 0.68
N ILE A 32 2.46 6.70 -0.16
CA ILE A 32 2.38 5.29 -0.55
C ILE A 32 2.18 5.23 -2.06
N VAL A 33 2.96 4.41 -2.74
CA VAL A 33 2.83 4.16 -4.19
C VAL A 33 2.45 2.69 -4.40
N MET A 34 1.34 2.50 -5.11
CA MET A 34 0.77 1.21 -5.50
C MET A 34 0.56 1.19 -7.02
N TYR A 35 0.39 0.00 -7.59
CA TYR A 35 0.22 -0.19 -9.04
C TYR A 35 -0.97 -1.11 -9.32
N GLU A 36 -1.52 -1.04 -10.54
CA GLU A 36 -2.61 -1.93 -10.98
C GLU A 36 -2.07 -3.29 -11.44
N ARG A 37 -2.78 -4.37 -11.10
CA ARG A 37 -2.57 -5.71 -11.67
C ARG A 37 -3.30 -5.82 -13.01
N PHE A 38 -2.73 -6.60 -13.93
CA PHE A 38 -3.30 -6.78 -15.28
C PHE A 38 -4.54 -7.69 -15.30
N HIS A 39 -4.59 -8.73 -14.47
CA HIS A 39 -5.74 -9.62 -14.39
C HIS A 39 -5.81 -10.36 -13.04
N PRO A 40 -6.91 -10.21 -12.26
CA PRO A 40 -7.97 -9.23 -12.45
C PRO A 40 -7.44 -7.79 -12.39
N ILE A 41 -8.18 -6.84 -12.99
CA ILE A 41 -7.83 -5.41 -12.86
C ILE A 41 -8.21 -4.98 -11.44
N GLU A 42 -7.20 -4.88 -10.60
CA GLU A 42 -7.32 -4.47 -9.20
C GLU A 42 -6.03 -3.80 -8.74
N LEU A 43 -6.11 -3.05 -7.65
CA LEU A 43 -4.96 -2.41 -7.03
C LEU A 43 -4.10 -3.50 -6.38
N MET A 44 -2.80 -3.56 -6.72
CA MET A 44 -1.87 -4.46 -6.05
C MET A 44 -1.59 -3.97 -4.64
N VAL A 45 -2.04 -4.72 -3.64
CA VAL A 45 -1.85 -4.36 -2.23
C VAL A 45 -0.69 -5.11 -1.58
N ASP A 46 -0.31 -6.24 -2.17
CA ASP A 46 0.71 -7.12 -1.58
C ASP A 46 2.13 -6.59 -1.84
N SER A 47 2.29 -5.57 -2.69
CA SER A 47 3.60 -4.97 -2.98
C SER A 47 3.49 -3.48 -3.28
N TYR A 48 4.21 -2.67 -2.52
CA TYR A 48 4.12 -1.21 -2.58
C TYR A 48 5.38 -0.55 -2.02
N LEU A 49 5.58 0.71 -2.42
CA LEU A 49 6.57 1.59 -1.82
C LEU A 49 5.89 2.46 -0.77
N VAL A 50 6.49 2.55 0.42
CA VAL A 50 6.00 3.41 1.49
C VAL A 50 7.08 4.37 1.95
N LYS A 51 6.77 5.67 1.96
CA LYS A 51 7.61 6.72 2.50
C LYS A 51 7.61 6.64 4.02
N ASN A 52 8.75 6.89 4.65
CA ASN A 52 8.86 7.00 6.11
C ASN A 52 8.29 8.33 6.64
N SER A 53 7.07 8.68 6.22
CA SER A 53 6.36 9.85 6.70
C SER A 53 5.49 9.52 7.90
N ARG A 54 5.06 10.57 8.61
CA ARG A 54 4.07 10.41 9.68
C ARG A 54 2.73 9.94 9.13
N TRP A 55 2.34 10.45 7.96
CA TRP A 55 1.07 10.10 7.33
C TRP A 55 1.02 8.60 6.98
N ALA A 56 2.06 8.07 6.34
CA ALA A 56 2.13 6.66 5.97
C ALA A 56 2.05 5.74 7.21
N ARG A 57 2.78 6.10 8.28
CA ARG A 57 2.71 5.39 9.56
C ARG A 57 1.33 5.45 10.18
N ASP A 58 0.66 6.61 10.15
CA ASP A 58 -0.70 6.77 10.67
C ASP A 58 -1.77 6.09 9.78
N PHE A 59 -1.47 5.88 8.49
CA PHE A 59 -2.31 5.11 7.57
C PHE A 59 -2.23 3.60 7.85
N LEU A 60 -1.01 3.08 7.99
CA LEU A 60 -0.73 1.68 8.27
C LEU A 60 -1.13 1.29 9.70
N GLU A 61 -0.68 2.06 10.69
CA GLU A 61 -0.90 1.84 12.11
C GLU A 61 -2.14 2.58 12.62
N ARG A 62 -2.55 2.27 13.85
CA ARG A 62 -3.63 2.97 14.55
C ARG A 62 -3.09 4.18 15.32
N LYS A 63 -3.32 5.44 14.87
CA LYS A 63 -3.02 6.64 15.69
C LYS A 63 -3.99 7.84 15.58
N ARG A 64 -4.11 8.51 16.73
CA ARG A 64 -4.70 9.81 17.12
C ARG A 64 -6.15 10.18 16.73
N HIS A 65 -6.63 9.91 15.52
CA HIS A 65 -8.02 10.21 15.12
C HIS A 65 -8.73 9.05 14.43
N MET A 66 -7.99 8.01 14.05
CA MET A 66 -8.55 6.82 13.40
C MET A 66 -8.55 5.64 14.39
N LYS A 67 -9.71 4.99 14.56
CA LYS A 67 -9.84 3.84 15.49
C LYS A 67 -9.11 2.57 15.04
N ILE A 68 -8.73 2.45 13.77
CA ILE A 68 -8.05 1.28 13.20
C ILE A 68 -7.20 1.68 11.96
N GLY A 69 -5.97 1.18 11.88
CA GLY A 69 -5.09 1.34 10.72
C GLY A 69 -5.43 0.33 9.61
N TRP A 70 -4.83 0.46 8.43
CA TRP A 70 -5.04 -0.52 7.34
C TRP A 70 -4.66 -1.95 7.79
N ALA A 71 -3.55 -2.10 8.53
CA ALA A 71 -3.05 -3.39 8.99
C ALA A 71 -4.01 -4.18 9.90
N ASP A 72 -4.99 -3.51 10.52
CA ASP A 72 -5.98 -4.15 11.38
C ASP A 72 -7.39 -4.13 10.77
N TYR A 73 -7.58 -3.48 9.61
CA TYR A 73 -8.92 -3.17 9.11
C TYR A 73 -9.68 -4.41 8.65
N GLU A 74 -8.99 -5.45 8.20
CA GLU A 74 -9.60 -6.75 7.85
C GLU A 74 -10.52 -7.30 8.96
N LYS A 75 -10.18 -7.02 10.24
CA LYS A 75 -10.94 -7.47 11.43
C LYS A 75 -12.32 -6.83 11.53
N ARG A 76 -12.66 -5.86 10.67
CA ARG A 76 -13.96 -5.17 10.61
C ARG A 76 -14.77 -5.53 9.37
N LEU A 77 -14.19 -6.28 8.44
CA LEU A 77 -14.90 -6.69 7.24
C LEU A 77 -15.98 -7.72 7.61
N PRO A 78 -17.12 -7.74 6.89
CA PRO A 78 -18.12 -8.77 7.08
C PRO A 78 -17.53 -10.15 6.77
N HIS A 79 -18.08 -11.20 7.37
CA HIS A 79 -17.66 -12.57 7.09
C HIS A 79 -18.08 -12.99 5.67
N SER A 80 -17.24 -12.68 4.69
CA SER A 80 -17.39 -13.03 3.27
C SER A 80 -16.03 -13.07 2.57
N PHE A 81 -16.00 -13.44 1.29
CA PHE A 81 -14.77 -13.45 0.50
C PHE A 81 -14.48 -12.05 -0.05
N HIS A 82 -13.37 -11.44 0.36
CA HIS A 82 -12.95 -10.09 -0.05
C HIS A 82 -11.42 -9.91 -0.14
N GLY A 83 -10.65 -11.01 -0.10
CA GLY A 83 -9.19 -10.96 -0.20
C GLY A 83 -8.53 -10.17 0.93
N ASP A 84 -9.04 -10.29 2.16
CA ASP A 84 -8.46 -9.77 3.41
C ASP A 84 -7.94 -8.31 3.34
N ASP A 85 -6.64 -8.15 3.09
CA ASP A 85 -5.95 -6.85 2.98
C ASP A 85 -6.42 -6.02 1.78
N ASN A 86 -6.77 -6.66 0.66
CA ASN A 86 -7.34 -6.02 -0.53
C ASN A 86 -8.68 -5.39 -0.19
N GLY A 87 -9.61 -6.16 0.38
CA GLY A 87 -10.92 -5.67 0.81
C GLY A 87 -10.80 -4.55 1.85
N ALA A 88 -9.86 -4.68 2.78
CA ALA A 88 -9.54 -3.65 3.77
C ALA A 88 -9.03 -2.37 3.12
N LEU A 89 -8.17 -2.47 2.11
CA LEU A 89 -7.63 -1.33 1.39
C LEU A 89 -8.72 -0.62 0.58
N TYR A 90 -9.53 -1.34 -0.20
CA TYR A 90 -10.56 -0.75 -1.04
C TYR A 90 -11.55 0.10 -0.24
N VAL A 91 -11.94 -0.34 0.95
CA VAL A 91 -12.75 0.49 1.85
C VAL A 91 -11.97 1.71 2.32
N ARG A 92 -10.69 1.54 2.65
CA ARG A 92 -9.85 2.61 3.18
C ARG A 92 -9.58 3.72 2.16
N ILE A 93 -9.29 3.38 0.91
CA ILE A 93 -8.94 4.36 -0.13
C ILE A 93 -10.13 5.22 -0.55
N THR A 94 -11.37 4.79 -0.33
CA THR A 94 -12.54 5.69 -0.53
C THR A 94 -12.49 6.93 0.36
N TYR A 95 -11.72 6.89 1.47
CA TYR A 95 -11.51 8.02 2.38
C TYR A 95 -10.22 8.80 2.12
N TYR A 96 -9.37 8.39 1.16
CA TYR A 96 -8.05 8.99 0.93
C TYR A 96 -7.72 9.14 -0.56
N ARG A 97 -6.93 10.17 -0.91
CA ARG A 97 -6.32 10.26 -2.24
C ARG A 97 -5.01 9.46 -2.23
N ILE A 98 -4.99 8.31 -2.88
CA ILE A 98 -3.78 7.49 -3.10
C ILE A 98 -3.42 7.58 -4.58
N CYS A 99 -2.12 7.73 -4.88
CA CYS A 99 -1.60 7.73 -6.24
C CYS A 99 -1.48 6.29 -6.74
N ILE A 100 -2.07 6.03 -7.90
CA ILE A 100 -2.02 4.75 -8.60
C ILE A 100 -1.21 5.01 -9.88
N THR A 101 -0.13 4.27 -10.07
CA THR A 101 0.81 4.41 -11.21
C THR A 101 0.80 3.22 -12.13
#